data_AF-A0A2E1Q5Q1-F1
#
_entry.id   AF-A0A2E1Q5Q1-F1
#
_cell.length_a   1.000
_cell.length_b   1.000
_cell.length_c   1.000
_cell.angle_alpha   90.00
_cell.angle_beta   90.00
_cell.angle_gamma   90.00
#
_symmetry.space_group_name_H-M   'P 1'
#
loop_
_entity.id
_entity.type
_entity.pdbx_description
1 polymer ?
#
loop_
_entity_poly.entity_id
_entity_poly.type
_entity_poly.pdbx_seq_one_letter_code
_entity_poly.pdbx_strand_id
1 'polypeptide(L)'
;MRNLVTHIYTTILGRDPDAGGFEYYSGVLAQSRNVQTCQNTFRSFLTSSEFRGRNLNHTQYVEVLYKGVFNRTADSGGKNYYVGLLNSGAMSKDQLRETFINHQEAINYCSSSLR
;
A
#
# COMPACT_ATOMS: atom_id res chain seq x y z
N MET A 1 0.47 9.59 -11.99
CA MET A 1 -0.79 8.91 -11.62
C MET A 1 -0.96 7.51 -12.24
N ARG A 2 -0.95 7.33 -13.57
CA ARG A 2 -1.07 6.00 -14.21
C ARG A 2 -0.05 4.97 -13.68
N ASN A 3 1.22 5.39 -13.53
CA ASN A 3 2.27 4.54 -12.93
C ASN A 3 1.97 4.14 -11.47
N LEU A 4 1.34 5.02 -10.68
CA LEU A 4 0.96 4.72 -9.31
C LEU A 4 -0.13 3.65 -9.27
N VAL A 5 -1.10 3.70 -10.17
CA VAL A 5 -2.15 2.67 -10.26
C VAL A 5 -1.51 1.32 -10.59
N THR A 6 -0.70 1.23 -11.64
CA THR A 6 0.01 -0.01 -11.98
C THR A 6 0.87 -0.52 -10.82
N HIS A 7 1.59 0.37 -10.13
CA HIS A 7 2.39 0.02 -8.96
C HIS A 7 1.54 -0.58 -7.83
N ILE A 8 0.41 0.04 -7.51
CA ILE A 8 -0.52 -0.45 -6.48
C ILE A 8 -1.00 -1.86 -6.83
N TYR A 9 -1.48 -2.08 -8.06
CA TYR A 9 -1.94 -3.41 -8.50
C TYR A 9 -0.84 -4.47 -8.41
N THR A 10 0.31 -4.18 -9.00
CA THR A 10 1.40 -5.16 -9.12
C THR A 10 2.04 -5.49 -7.77
N THR A 11 2.17 -4.51 -6.86
CA THR A 11 2.79 -4.74 -5.55
C THR A 11 1.80 -5.21 -4.48
N ILE A 12 0.63 -4.57 -4.39
CA ILE A 12 -0.36 -4.87 -3.35
C ILE A 12 -1.24 -6.04 -3.74
N LEU A 13 -1.69 -6.16 -4.99
CA LEU A 13 -2.51 -7.30 -5.42
C LEU A 13 -1.69 -8.43 -6.04
N GLY A 14 -0.49 -8.14 -6.55
CA GLY A 14 0.37 -9.16 -7.18
C GLY A 14 -0.08 -9.51 -8.60
N ARG A 15 -0.82 -8.63 -9.27
CA ARG A 15 -1.27 -8.79 -10.66
C ARG A 15 -1.26 -7.46 -11.39
N ASP A 16 -1.34 -7.52 -12.71
CA ASP A 16 -1.58 -6.33 -13.53
C ASP A 16 -3.02 -5.82 -13.37
N PRO A 17 -3.22 -4.50 -13.51
CA PRO A 17 -4.57 -3.94 -13.51
C PRO A 17 -5.34 -4.41 -14.75
N ASP A 18 -6.62 -4.74 -14.56
CA ASP A 18 -7.55 -4.83 -15.68
C ASP A 18 -7.92 -3.42 -16.19
N ALA A 19 -8.39 -3.33 -17.43
CA ALA A 19 -8.65 -2.04 -18.08
C ALA A 19 -9.67 -1.18 -17.31
N GLY A 20 -10.73 -1.80 -16.76
CA GLY A 20 -11.78 -1.10 -16.04
C GLY A 20 -11.29 -0.53 -14.71
N GLY A 21 -10.62 -1.35 -13.91
CA GLY A 21 -10.02 -0.93 -12.64
C GLY A 21 -8.94 0.14 -12.84
N PHE A 22 -8.09 -0.03 -13.87
CA PHE A 22 -7.07 0.96 -14.20
C PHE A 22 -7.64 2.35 -14.48
N GLU A 23 -8.66 2.43 -15.34
CA GLU A 23 -9.30 3.70 -15.69
C GLU A 23 -10.06 4.30 -14.50
N TYR A 24 -10.77 3.47 -13.72
CA TYR A 24 -11.46 3.92 -12.52
C TYR A 24 -10.51 4.59 -11.52
N TYR A 25 -9.46 3.90 -11.09
CA TYR A 25 -8.54 4.44 -10.08
C TYR A 25 -7.69 5.59 -10.63
N SER A 26 -7.35 5.57 -11.92
CA SER A 26 -6.70 6.71 -12.59
C SER A 26 -7.60 7.95 -12.54
N GLY A 27 -8.90 7.78 -12.81
CA GLY A 27 -9.90 8.85 -12.70
C GLY A 27 -10.05 9.39 -11.29
N VAL A 28 -10.15 8.50 -10.28
CA VAL A 28 -10.23 8.86 -8.86
C VAL A 28 -9.05 9.74 -8.44
N LEU A 29 -7.82 9.33 -8.80
CA LEU A 29 -6.62 10.10 -8.47
C LEU A 29 -6.55 11.42 -9.23
N ALA A 30 -7.03 11.45 -10.48
CA ALA A 30 -7.02 12.64 -11.32
C ALA A 30 -8.02 13.73 -10.92
N GLN A 31 -9.15 13.36 -10.30
CA GLN A 31 -10.21 14.31 -9.92
C GLN A 31 -9.76 15.33 -8.87
N SER A 32 -9.06 14.90 -7.81
CA SER A 32 -8.67 15.80 -6.71
C SER A 32 -7.16 16.00 -6.58
N ARG A 33 -6.35 15.10 -7.14
CA ARG A 33 -4.87 15.15 -7.11
C ARG A 33 -4.28 15.51 -5.74
N ASN A 34 -4.89 15.00 -4.68
CA ASN A 34 -4.45 15.26 -3.31
C ASN A 34 -3.96 13.98 -2.61
N VAL A 35 -3.13 14.17 -1.58
CA VAL A 35 -2.53 13.07 -0.82
C VAL A 35 -3.59 12.17 -0.16
N GLN A 36 -4.66 12.75 0.37
CA GLN A 36 -5.73 12.00 1.04
C GLN A 36 -6.41 11.00 0.09
N THR A 37 -6.68 11.39 -1.16
CA THR A 37 -7.25 10.50 -2.18
C THR A 37 -6.30 9.36 -2.52
N CYS A 38 -4.99 9.63 -2.58
CA CYS A 38 -3.97 8.58 -2.77
C CYS A 38 -3.91 7.62 -1.57
N GLN A 39 -3.89 8.12 -0.34
CA GLN A 39 -3.94 7.30 0.88
C GLN A 39 -5.22 6.45 0.95
N ASN A 40 -6.37 7.03 0.59
CA ASN A 40 -7.64 6.31 0.51
C ASN A 40 -7.60 5.22 -0.57
N THR A 41 -6.89 5.45 -1.68
CA THR A 41 -6.66 4.44 -2.71
C THR A 41 -5.86 3.27 -2.12
N PHE A 42 -4.70 3.51 -1.49
CA PHE A 42 -3.96 2.44 -0.79
C PHE A 42 -4.83 1.68 0.20
N ARG A 43 -5.62 2.40 1.02
CA ARG A 43 -6.53 1.79 2.01
C ARG A 43 -7.55 0.87 1.36
N SER A 44 -8.18 1.30 0.25
CA SER A 44 -9.18 0.47 -0.45
C SER A 44 -8.59 -0.84 -0.97
N PHE A 45 -7.37 -0.82 -1.52
CA PHE A 45 -6.69 -2.03 -1.96
C PHE A 45 -6.28 -2.93 -0.78
N LEU A 46 -5.63 -2.36 0.24
CA LEU A 46 -5.12 -3.11 1.40
C LEU A 46 -6.21 -3.64 2.34
N THR A 47 -7.46 -3.21 2.17
CA THR A 47 -8.61 -3.72 2.92
C THR A 47 -9.55 -4.58 2.08
N SER A 48 -9.32 -4.67 0.77
CA SER A 48 -10.14 -5.43 -0.19
C SER A 48 -10.15 -6.93 0.12
N SER A 49 -11.24 -7.61 -0.27
CA SER A 49 -11.34 -9.07 -0.23
C SER A 49 -10.24 -9.73 -1.07
N GLU A 50 -9.88 -9.13 -2.19
CA GLU A 50 -8.82 -9.61 -3.08
C GLU A 50 -7.46 -9.65 -2.36
N PHE A 51 -7.07 -8.55 -1.71
CA PHE A 51 -5.82 -8.52 -0.95
C PHE A 51 -5.83 -9.50 0.22
N ARG A 52 -6.96 -9.61 0.95
CA ARG A 52 -7.13 -10.61 2.02
C ARG A 52 -6.98 -12.04 1.50
N GLY A 53 -7.49 -12.32 0.30
CA GLY A 53 -7.39 -13.62 -0.37
C GLY A 53 -5.96 -14.07 -0.67
N ARG A 54 -4.97 -13.16 -0.64
CA ARG A 54 -3.55 -13.51 -0.77
C ARG A 54 -2.99 -14.28 0.45
N ASN A 55 -3.69 -14.28 1.60
CA ASN A 55 -3.32 -15.04 2.80
C ASN A 55 -1.85 -14.86 3.25
N LEU A 56 -1.33 -13.63 3.15
CA LEU A 56 0.06 -13.33 3.45
C LEU A 56 0.41 -13.55 4.93
N ASN A 57 1.57 -14.15 5.20
CA ASN A 57 2.13 -14.18 6.55
C ASN A 57 2.66 -12.79 6.98
N HIS A 58 3.08 -12.63 8.23
CA HIS A 58 3.55 -11.34 8.76
C HIS A 58 4.72 -10.76 7.98
N THR A 59 5.70 -11.58 7.61
CA THR A 59 6.88 -11.17 6.84
C THR A 59 6.48 -10.65 5.47
N GLN A 60 5.68 -11.39 4.72
CA GLN A 60 5.20 -11.02 3.39
C GLN A 60 4.32 -9.76 3.45
N TYR A 61 3.47 -9.65 4.47
CA TYR A 61 2.61 -8.48 4.67
C TYR A 61 3.43 -7.21 4.86
N VAL A 62 4.45 -7.25 5.74
CA VAL A 62 5.38 -6.12 5.95
C VAL A 62 6.09 -5.74 4.66
N GLU A 63 6.60 -6.72 3.91
CA GLU A 63 7.27 -6.46 2.63
C GLU A 63 6.36 -5.80 1.60
N VAL A 64 5.09 -6.22 1.51
CA VAL A 64 4.11 -5.59 0.62
C VAL A 64 3.83 -4.15 1.04
N LEU A 65 3.74 -3.85 2.34
CA LEU A 65 3.53 -2.48 2.79
C LEU A 65 4.71 -1.57 2.43
N TYR A 66 5.95 -2.01 2.65
CA TYR A 66 7.13 -1.24 2.23
C TYR A 66 7.15 -0.99 0.72
N LYS A 67 6.99 -2.05 -0.09
CA LYS A 67 7.06 -1.94 -1.55
C LYS A 67 5.89 -1.14 -2.11
N GLY A 68 4.67 -1.44 -1.67
CA GLY A 68 3.46 -0.81 -2.19
C GLY A 68 3.29 0.62 -1.71
N VAL A 69 3.39 0.86 -0.40
CA VAL A 69 3.03 2.13 0.22
C VAL A 69 4.20 3.11 0.31
N PHE A 70 5.43 2.64 0.51
CA PHE A 70 6.63 3.50 0.56
C PHE A 70 7.45 3.49 -0.73
N ASN A 71 7.07 2.67 -1.72
CA ASN A 71 7.80 2.53 -2.97
C ASN A 71 9.28 2.17 -2.79
N ARG A 72 9.59 1.34 -1.79
CA ARG A 72 10.96 0.84 -1.54
C ARG A 72 10.95 -0.55 -0.91
N THR A 73 12.08 -1.24 -1.02
CA THR A 73 12.28 -2.49 -0.26
C THR A 73 12.52 -2.17 1.22
N ALA A 74 12.01 -3.03 2.09
CA ALA A 74 12.26 -2.95 3.53
C ALA A 74 13.76 -3.20 3.81
N ASP A 75 14.36 -2.38 4.67
CA ASP A 75 15.64 -2.72 5.28
C ASP A 75 15.45 -3.83 6.33
N SER A 76 16.53 -4.53 6.68
CA SER A 76 16.48 -5.67 7.61
C SER A 76 16.00 -5.26 9.00
N GLY A 77 16.38 -4.08 9.48
CA GLY A 77 16.02 -3.57 10.80
C GLY A 77 14.52 -3.28 10.91
N GLY A 78 14.00 -2.44 10.01
CA GLY A 78 12.58 -2.09 9.95
C GLY A 78 11.68 -3.31 9.72
N LYS A 79 12.08 -4.20 8.81
CA LYS A 79 11.36 -5.47 8.58
C LYS A 79 11.27 -6.31 9.85
N ASN A 80 12.40 -6.55 10.51
CA ASN A 80 12.45 -7.38 11.72
C ASN A 80 11.62 -6.75 12.86
N TYR A 81 11.68 -5.43 13.02
CA TYR A 81 10.91 -4.71 14.02
C TYR A 81 9.39 -4.92 13.84
N TYR A 82 8.85 -4.62 12.66
CA TYR A 82 7.40 -4.74 12.43
C TYR A 82 6.93 -6.20 12.44
N VAL A 83 7.73 -7.13 11.90
CA VAL A 83 7.42 -8.57 12.00
C VAL A 83 7.39 -9.03 13.45
N GLY A 84 8.33 -8.57 14.29
CA GLY A 84 8.37 -8.87 15.71
C GLY A 84 7.11 -8.39 16.45
N LEU A 85 6.66 -7.16 16.16
CA LEU A 85 5.42 -6.61 16.73
C LEU A 85 4.16 -7.38 16.33
N LEU A 86 4.09 -7.84 15.08
CA LEU A 86 2.98 -8.69 14.61
C LEU A 86 3.02 -10.08 15.25
N ASN A 87 4.21 -10.68 15.37
CA ASN A 87 4.38 -12.02 15.94
C ASN A 87 4.08 -12.05 17.44
N SER A 88 4.41 -10.99 18.18
CA SER A 88 4.12 -10.89 19.62
C SER A 88 2.67 -10.50 19.92
N GLY A 89 1.90 -10.09 18.91
CA GLY A 89 0.56 -9.54 19.08
C GLY A 89 0.52 -8.12 19.65
N ALA A 90 1.68 -7.46 19.83
CA ALA A 90 1.78 -6.08 20.29
C ALA A 90 1.20 -5.08 19.27
N MET A 91 1.10 -5.48 18.00
CA MET A 91 0.47 -4.72 16.93
C MET A 91 -0.35 -5.64 16.02
N SER A 92 -1.53 -5.21 15.62
CA SER A 92 -2.33 -5.91 14.59
C SER A 92 -1.92 -5.49 13.17
N LYS A 93 -2.23 -6.33 12.17
CA LYS A 93 -2.04 -5.98 10.76
C LYS A 93 -2.79 -4.71 10.35
N ASP A 94 -3.93 -4.44 11.00
CA ASP A 94 -4.73 -3.25 10.76
C ASP A 94 -4.04 -1.99 11.29
N GLN A 95 -3.53 -2.05 12.53
CA GLN A 95 -2.75 -0.95 13.11
C GLN A 95 -1.51 -0.66 12.25
N LEU A 96 -0.76 -1.69 11.88
CA LEU A 96 0.42 -1.55 11.03
C LEU A 96 0.11 -0.90 9.68
N ARG A 97 -0.98 -1.32 9.02
CA ARG A 97 -1.41 -0.73 7.75
C ARG A 97 -1.67 0.76 7.90
N GLU A 98 -2.43 1.16 8.92
CA GLU A 98 -2.74 2.58 9.13
C GLU A 98 -1.49 3.38 9.51
N THR A 99 -0.55 2.80 10.27
CA THR A 99 0.76 3.41 10.51
C THR A 99 1.50 3.68 9.20
N PHE A 100 1.55 2.73 8.27
CA PHE A 100 2.21 2.91 6.98
C PHE A 100 1.50 3.92 6.09
N ILE A 101 0.18 3.84 5.94
CA ILE A 101 -0.58 4.75 5.07
C ILE A 101 -0.45 6.21 5.52
N ASN A 102 -0.37 6.45 6.83
CA ASN A 102 -0.27 7.80 7.40
C ASN A 102 1.17 8.26 7.66
N HIS A 103 2.17 7.44 7.35
CA HIS A 103 3.58 7.80 7.54
C HIS A 103 4.04 8.85 6.52
N GLN A 104 5.03 9.66 6.89
CA GLN A 104 5.57 10.73 6.02
C GLN A 104 6.10 10.19 4.68
N GLU A 105 6.65 8.97 4.64
CA GLU A 105 7.08 8.34 3.38
C GLU A 105 5.92 8.09 2.41
N ALA A 106 4.77 7.65 2.91
CA ALA A 106 3.57 7.47 2.08
C ALA A 106 3.06 8.82 1.56
N ILE A 107 3.07 9.86 2.41
CA ILE A 107 2.69 11.23 2.03
C ILE A 107 3.62 11.75 0.93
N ASN A 108 4.93 11.55 1.07
CA ASN A 108 5.92 11.97 0.08
C ASN A 108 5.72 11.22 -1.25
N TYR A 109 5.50 9.90 -1.19
CA TYR A 109 5.25 9.09 -2.38
C TYR A 109 3.96 9.49 -3.11
N CYS A 110 2.87 9.73 -2.37
CA CYS A 110 1.64 10.26 -2.94
C CYS A 110 1.87 11.63 -3.59
N SER A 111 2.55 12.55 -2.90
CA SER A 111 2.80 13.90 -3.38
C SER A 111 3.63 13.94 -4.65
N SER A 112 4.59 13.03 -4.82
CA SER A 112 5.40 12.93 -6.05
C SER A 112 4.64 12.26 -7.20
N SER A 113 3.77 11.29 -6.89
CA SER A 113 3.04 10.48 -7.88
C SER A 113 1.80 11.16 -8.49
N LEU A 114 1.29 12.20 -7.82
CA LEU A 114 0.10 12.96 -8.21
C LEU A 114 0.40 14.20 -9.05
N ARG A 115 1.68 14.55 -9.23
CA ARG A 115 2.14 15.55 -10.20
C ARG A 115 1.94 15.01 -11.62
#